data_AF-X1SZM7-F1
#
_entry.id   AF-X1SZM7-F1
#
_cell.length_a   1.000
_cell.length_b   1.000
_cell.length_c   1.000
_cell.angle_alpha   90.00
_cell.angle_beta   90.00
_cell.angle_gamma   90.00
#
_symmetry.space_group_name_H-M   'P 1'
#
loop_
_entity.id
_entity.type
_entity.pdbx_description
1 polymer ?
#
loop_
_entity_poly.entity_id
_entity_poly.type
_entity_poly.pdbx_seq_one_letter_code
_entity_poly.pdbx_strand_id
1 'polypeptide(L)'
;RDWEASTLAGETNWKTGVDQAAAKGLFPKGVKAAGTEKWKDHSLKKGPTRFIEGVGYAGPDFEKGYDPYHAAYERLTLPARWPRRDPRNLERVRATVNCFIDEKVGS
;
A
#
# COMPACT_ATOMS: atom_id res chain seq x y z
N ARG A 1 -19.54 14.22 14.38
CA ARG A 1 -19.04 14.62 13.06
C ARG A 1 -20.08 14.14 12.06
N ASP A 2 -20.56 15.04 11.20
CA ASP A 2 -21.46 14.66 10.12
C ASP A 2 -20.67 13.96 8.99
N TRP A 3 -21.21 12.85 8.50
CA TRP A 3 -20.54 12.02 7.49
C TRP A 3 -20.52 12.72 6.14
N GLU A 4 -21.64 13.35 5.74
CA GLU A 4 -21.78 14.00 4.45
C GLU A 4 -20.80 15.17 4.32
N ALA A 5 -20.83 16.11 5.27
CA ALA A 5 -19.91 17.25 5.29
C ALA A 5 -18.44 16.82 5.31
N SER A 6 -18.09 15.77 6.06
CA SER A 6 -16.72 15.25 6.12
C SER A 6 -16.29 14.59 4.80
N THR A 7 -17.22 13.93 4.12
CA THR A 7 -16.96 13.25 2.84
C THR A 7 -16.82 14.27 1.70
N LEU A 8 -17.71 15.26 1.63
CA LEU A 8 -17.67 16.35 0.65
C LEU A 8 -16.39 17.18 0.79
N ALA A 9 -15.94 17.44 2.02
CA ALA A 9 -14.64 18.10 2.26
C ALA A 9 -13.43 17.32 1.68
N GLY A 10 -13.61 16.02 1.41
CA GLY A 10 -12.59 15.15 0.80
C GLY A 10 -12.62 15.09 -0.73
N GLU A 11 -13.59 15.69 -1.42
CA GLU A 11 -13.78 15.56 -2.88
C GLU A 11 -12.53 15.95 -3.67
N THR A 12 -11.93 17.10 -3.35
CA THR A 12 -10.69 17.56 -4.02
C THR A 12 -9.53 16.59 -3.81
N ASN A 13 -9.40 16.02 -2.61
CA ASN A 13 -8.36 15.04 -2.30
C ASN A 13 -8.57 13.74 -3.07
N TRP A 14 -9.82 13.28 -3.17
CA TRP A 14 -10.18 12.12 -3.98
C TRP A 14 -9.82 12.34 -5.45
N LYS A 15 -10.25 13.45 -6.04
CA LYS A 15 -9.96 13.77 -7.44
C LYS A 15 -8.46 13.80 -7.72
N THR A 16 -7.71 14.52 -6.87
CA THR A 16 -6.26 14.62 -6.98
C THR A 16 -5.58 13.25 -6.93
N GLY A 17 -6.01 12.38 -6.02
CA GLY A 17 -5.47 11.02 -5.90
C GLY A 17 -5.78 10.15 -7.14
N VAL A 18 -6.98 10.24 -7.69
CA VAL A 18 -7.37 9.53 -8.91
C VAL A 18 -6.55 10.02 -10.10
N ASP A 19 -6.43 11.34 -10.29
CA ASP A 19 -5.67 11.93 -11.39
C ASP A 19 -4.19 11.52 -11.32
N GLN A 20 -3.57 11.57 -10.14
CA GLN A 20 -2.17 11.16 -9.94
C GLN A 20 -1.96 9.67 -10.22
N ALA A 21 -2.87 8.81 -9.76
CA ALA A 21 -2.80 7.37 -10.01
C ALA A 21 -2.96 7.05 -11.51
N ALA A 22 -3.85 7.76 -12.19
CA ALA A 22 -4.05 7.66 -13.63
C ALA A 22 -2.79 8.13 -14.39
N ALA A 23 -2.24 9.29 -14.05
CA ALA A 23 -1.03 9.85 -14.66
C ALA A 23 0.18 8.93 -14.50
N LYS A 24 0.34 8.27 -13.34
CA LYS A 24 1.43 7.31 -13.07
C LYS A 24 1.15 5.91 -13.64
N GLY A 25 0.00 5.69 -14.28
CA GLY A 25 -0.38 4.41 -14.86
C GLY A 25 -0.48 3.28 -13.83
N LEU A 26 -0.85 3.58 -12.59
CA LEU A 26 -0.81 2.59 -11.50
C LEU A 26 -1.79 1.44 -11.72
N PHE A 27 -2.96 1.71 -12.30
CA PHE A 27 -3.96 0.70 -12.63
C PHE A 27 -3.44 -0.34 -13.64
N PRO A 28 -3.00 0.03 -14.86
CA PRO A 28 -2.49 -0.95 -15.82
C PRO A 28 -1.21 -1.65 -15.32
N LYS A 29 -0.35 -0.97 -14.54
CA LYS A 29 0.80 -1.62 -13.87
C LYS A 29 0.33 -2.73 -12.93
N GLY A 30 -0.67 -2.46 -12.09
CA GLY A 30 -1.25 -3.44 -11.17
C GLY A 30 -1.91 -4.62 -11.88
N VAL A 31 -2.66 -4.37 -12.96
CA VAL A 31 -3.27 -5.43 -13.79
C VAL A 31 -2.20 -6.34 -14.39
N LYS A 32 -1.13 -5.76 -14.96
CA LYS A 32 0.01 -6.52 -15.52
C LYS A 32 0.75 -7.31 -14.46
N ALA A 33 0.94 -6.75 -13.26
CA ALA A 33 1.61 -7.42 -12.16
C ALA A 33 0.80 -8.61 -11.61
N ALA A 34 -0.54 -8.51 -11.58
CA ALA A 34 -1.40 -9.61 -11.17
C ALA A 34 -1.49 -10.71 -12.24
N GLY A 35 -1.73 -10.33 -13.50
CA GLY A 35 -1.89 -11.26 -14.61
C GLY A 35 -3.17 -12.12 -14.55
N THR A 36 -3.46 -12.81 -15.66
CA THR A 36 -4.66 -13.66 -15.80
C THR A 36 -4.62 -14.88 -14.89
N GLU A 37 -3.43 -15.45 -14.66
CA GLU A 37 -3.24 -16.67 -13.89
C GLU A 37 -3.66 -16.48 -12.43
N LYS A 38 -3.23 -15.37 -11.80
CA LYS A 38 -3.64 -15.04 -10.43
C LYS A 38 -5.16 -14.89 -10.33
N TRP A 39 -5.80 -14.19 -11.26
CA TRP A 39 -7.27 -14.05 -11.25
C TRP A 39 -7.98 -15.40 -11.40
N LYS A 40 -7.53 -16.26 -12.33
CA LYS A 40 -8.10 -17.60 -12.53
C LYS A 40 -7.95 -18.46 -11.28
N ASP A 41 -6.75 -18.50 -10.72
CA ASP A 41 -6.42 -19.30 -9.54
C ASP A 41 -7.27 -18.91 -8.33
N HIS A 42 -7.37 -17.60 -8.07
CA HIS A 42 -8.17 -17.07 -6.97
C HIS A 42 -9.66 -17.28 -7.18
N SER A 43 -10.18 -17.10 -8.40
CA SER A 43 -11.60 -17.32 -8.72
C SER A 43 -12.03 -18.78 -8.57
N LEU A 44 -11.14 -19.73 -8.87
CA LEU A 44 -11.41 -21.16 -8.76
C LEU A 44 -11.25 -21.65 -7.32
N LYS A 45 -10.20 -21.20 -6.62
CA LYS A 45 -9.91 -21.68 -5.26
C LYS A 45 -10.82 -21.03 -4.23
N LYS A 46 -11.26 -19.77 -4.42
CA LYS A 46 -12.06 -19.01 -3.44
C LYS A 46 -13.56 -19.33 -3.57
N GLY A 47 -13.97 -20.42 -2.91
CA GLY A 47 -15.38 -20.76 -2.67
C GLY A 47 -16.06 -19.86 -1.60
N PRO A 48 -17.35 -20.09 -1.31
CA PRO A 48 -18.20 -19.18 -0.51
C PRO A 48 -17.90 -19.07 1.01
N THR A 49 -16.99 -19.85 1.58
CA THR A 49 -16.79 -19.99 3.05
C THR A 49 -15.67 -19.13 3.68
N ARG A 50 -15.25 -18.00 3.08
CA ARG A 50 -13.84 -17.54 3.22
C ARG A 50 -13.53 -16.48 4.29
N PHE A 51 -12.83 -16.91 5.35
CA PHE A 51 -11.77 -16.13 6.01
C PHE A 51 -10.54 -17.01 6.31
N ILE A 52 -10.71 -18.09 7.08
CA ILE A 52 -9.61 -18.92 7.61
C ILE A 52 -8.77 -19.57 6.49
N GLU A 53 -9.40 -20.24 5.53
CA GLU A 53 -8.68 -20.84 4.39
C GLU A 53 -7.99 -19.79 3.52
N GLY A 54 -8.63 -18.61 3.37
CA GLY A 54 -8.10 -17.53 2.55
C GLY A 54 -6.79 -16.95 3.10
N VAL A 55 -6.63 -16.92 4.43
CA VAL A 55 -5.39 -16.47 5.08
C VAL A 55 -4.23 -17.44 4.79
N GLY A 56 -4.47 -18.76 4.89
CA GLY A 56 -3.44 -19.77 4.65
C GLY A 56 -2.88 -19.74 3.21
N TYR A 57 -3.76 -19.56 2.21
CA TYR A 57 -3.33 -19.46 0.80
C TYR A 57 -2.67 -18.12 0.44
N ALA A 58 -2.87 -17.07 1.24
CA ALA A 58 -2.37 -15.73 0.95
C ALA A 58 -0.91 -15.49 1.39
N GLY A 59 -0.30 -16.39 2.16
CA GLY A 59 1.07 -16.22 2.69
C GLY A 59 2.12 -15.91 1.62
N PRO A 60 2.29 -16.75 0.59
CA PRO A 60 3.25 -16.49 -0.48
C PRO A 60 2.94 -15.22 -1.30
N ASP A 61 1.65 -14.93 -1.50
CA ASP A 61 1.20 -13.71 -2.17
C ASP A 61 1.52 -12.45 -1.36
N PHE A 62 1.43 -12.54 -0.03
CA PHE A 62 1.79 -11.47 0.90
C PHE A 62 3.29 -11.25 0.91
N GLU A 63 4.10 -12.30 1.05
CA GLU A 63 5.57 -12.25 1.04
C GLU A 63 6.05 -11.56 -0.23
N LYS A 64 5.67 -12.08 -1.41
CA LYS A 64 6.01 -11.49 -2.71
C LYS A 64 5.56 -10.02 -2.85
N GLY A 65 4.41 -9.68 -2.27
CA GLY A 65 3.89 -8.30 -2.30
C GLY A 65 4.62 -7.36 -1.35
N TYR A 66 5.17 -7.87 -0.26
CA TYR A 66 5.87 -7.12 0.77
C TYR A 66 7.37 -6.97 0.49
N ASP A 67 7.99 -7.94 -0.18
CA ASP A 67 9.43 -7.97 -0.47
C ASP A 67 9.99 -6.65 -1.02
N PRO A 68 9.35 -5.94 -1.97
CA PRO A 68 9.88 -4.68 -2.48
C PRO A 68 9.96 -3.59 -1.39
N TYR A 69 8.95 -3.52 -0.53
CA TYR A 69 8.91 -2.56 0.58
C TYR A 69 9.89 -2.91 1.68
N HIS A 70 10.05 -4.21 1.97
CA HIS A 70 11.07 -4.68 2.91
C HIS A 70 12.47 -4.27 2.42
N ALA A 71 12.79 -4.56 1.17
CA ALA A 71 14.06 -4.19 0.56
C ALA A 71 14.27 -2.66 0.54
N ALA A 72 13.22 -1.88 0.25
CA ALA A 72 13.27 -0.42 0.32
C ALA A 72 13.57 0.09 1.75
N TYR A 73 12.93 -0.50 2.76
CA TYR A 73 13.18 -0.16 4.15
C TYR A 73 14.59 -0.51 4.62
N GLU A 74 15.14 -1.66 4.21
CA GLU A 74 16.50 -2.07 4.55
C GLU A 74 17.56 -1.07 4.03
N ARG A 75 17.29 -0.41 2.91
CA ARG A 75 18.16 0.64 2.35
C ARG A 75 17.96 2.01 3.01
N LEU A 76 16.87 2.21 3.75
CA LEU A 76 16.52 3.50 4.32
C LEU A 76 17.43 3.85 5.51
N THR A 77 18.15 4.96 5.39
CA THR A 77 18.84 5.56 6.54
C THR A 77 17.85 6.38 7.37
N LEU A 78 17.52 5.90 8.56
CA LEU A 78 16.58 6.60 9.44
C LEU A 78 17.23 7.81 10.14
N PRO A 79 16.51 8.94 10.28
CA PRO A 79 16.97 10.08 11.06
C PRO A 79 17.33 9.72 12.50
N ALA A 80 18.16 10.52 13.16
CA ALA A 80 18.58 10.29 14.55
C ALA A 80 17.39 10.04 15.49
N ARG A 81 17.54 9.07 16.40
CA ARG A 81 16.53 8.76 17.42
C ARG A 81 16.74 9.65 18.64
N TRP A 82 15.69 10.34 19.04
CA TRP A 82 15.68 11.24 20.19
C TRP A 82 15.10 10.53 21.43
N PRO A 83 15.18 11.11 22.64
CA PRO A 83 14.59 10.53 23.85
C PRO A 83 13.13 10.08 23.65
N ARG A 84 12.70 9.10 24.43
CA ARG A 84 11.35 8.52 24.34
C ARG A 84 10.29 9.64 24.42
N ARG A 85 9.32 9.62 23.49
CA ARG A 85 8.24 10.63 23.34
C ARG A 85 8.67 12.02 22.87
N ASP A 86 9.94 12.22 22.50
CA ASP A 86 10.32 13.45 21.80
C ASP A 86 9.56 13.55 20.46
N PRO A 87 8.84 14.66 20.19
CA PRO A 87 8.05 14.83 18.96
C PRO A 87 8.88 14.66 17.68
N ARG A 88 10.17 14.95 17.71
CA ARG A 88 11.07 14.79 16.56
C ARG A 88 11.24 13.33 16.14
N ASN A 89 10.87 12.36 16.98
CA ASN A 89 10.85 10.96 16.56
C ASN A 89 9.79 10.67 15.48
N LEU A 90 8.80 11.55 15.27
CA LEU A 90 7.84 11.44 14.16
C LEU A 90 8.52 11.58 12.79
N GLU A 91 9.68 12.23 12.71
CA GLU A 91 10.48 12.33 11.49
C GLU A 91 10.89 10.95 10.96
N ARG A 92 11.16 9.99 11.86
CA ARG A 92 11.48 8.60 11.48
C ARG A 92 10.27 7.89 10.89
N VAL A 93 9.06 8.19 11.39
CA VAL A 93 7.80 7.66 10.82
C VAL A 93 7.59 8.26 9.43
N ARG A 94 7.76 9.58 9.27
CA ARG A 94 7.64 10.26 7.98
C ARG A 94 8.62 9.68 6.95
N ALA A 95 9.88 9.48 7.32
CA ALA A 95 10.89 8.88 6.43
C ALA A 95 10.49 7.46 5.98
N THR A 96 9.95 6.65 6.89
CA THR A 96 9.47 5.29 6.57
C THR A 96 8.30 5.33 5.60
N VAL A 97 7.32 6.22 5.83
CA VAL A 97 6.14 6.35 4.97
C VAL A 97 6.54 6.86 3.58
N ASN A 98 7.42 7.85 3.49
CA ASN A 98 7.91 8.37 2.21
C ASN A 98 8.61 7.27 1.41
N CYS A 99 9.48 6.48 2.06
CA CYS A 99 10.15 5.33 1.43
C CYS A 99 9.15 4.35 0.78
N PHE A 100 8.06 4.01 1.46
CA PHE A 100 7.04 3.12 0.91
C PHE A 100 6.21 3.76 -0.21
N ILE A 101 5.94 5.07 -0.10
CA ILE A 101 5.26 5.81 -1.16
C ILE A 101 6.13 5.79 -2.41
N ASP A 102 7.42 6.11 -2.29
CA ASP A 102 8.38 6.16 -3.39
C ASP A 102 8.46 4.80 -4.11
N GLU A 103 8.58 3.70 -3.36
CA GLU A 103 8.55 2.34 -3.91
C GLU A 103 7.24 2.04 -4.65
N LYS A 104 6.08 2.43 -4.09
CA LYS A 104 4.76 2.17 -4.69
C LYS A 104 4.54 2.93 -5.98
N VAL A 105 4.92 4.21 -5.99
CA VAL A 105 4.59 5.13 -7.10
C VAL A 105 5.64 5.09 -8.20
N GLY A 106 6.83 4.57 -7.91
CA GLY A 106 8.03 4.75 -8.71
C GLY A 106 8.50 6.20 -8.59
N SER A 107 9.69 6.40 -8.01
CA SER A 107 10.40 7.68 -8.04
C SER A 107 10.57 8.18 -9.48
#